data_AF-A0A1M4XJA7-F1
#
_entry.id   AF-A0A1M4XJA7-F1
#
_cell.length_a   1.000
_cell.length_b   1.000
_cell.length_c   1.000
_cell.angle_alpha   90.00
_cell.angle_beta   90.00
_cell.angle_gamma   90.00
#
_symmetry.space_group_name_H-M   'P 1'
#
loop_
_entity.id
_entity.type
_entity.pdbx_description
1 polymer ?
#
loop_
_entity_poly.entity_id
_entity_poly.type
_entity_poly.pdbx_seq_one_letter_code
_entity_poly.pdbx_strand_id
1 'polypeptide(L)'
;MSYERDLRVREAAMSWLDRVGGGTGDVVFYKLLSTFVFEGEQIPLIDRQRGIRRVRSLSGAFSIRTTYTPPSRVAPYDDVEGVDGLLRYKYQGTNPDSPDNVALRKAYELQLPLIWFVGIKSGLYQPVYPIWIVADEPQNLQVVVALDESQRLLQLGNVSEEQRRYAESVTKVRLH
;
A
#
# COMPACT_ATOMS: atom_id res chain seq x y z
N MET A 1 -18.82 11.34 -2.00
CA MET A 1 -18.87 10.07 -2.75
C MET A 1 -19.35 8.99 -1.80
N SER A 2 -20.13 7.98 -2.24
CA SER A 2 -20.52 6.90 -1.33
C SER A 2 -19.30 6.02 -1.02
N TYR A 3 -19.21 5.54 0.21
CA TYR A 3 -18.19 4.58 0.65
C TYR A 3 -18.14 3.34 -0.26
N GLU A 4 -19.30 2.89 -0.73
CA GLU A 4 -19.45 1.77 -1.67
C GLU A 4 -18.75 2.02 -3.01
N ARG A 5 -18.87 3.23 -3.58
CA ARG A 5 -18.18 3.58 -4.84
C ARG A 5 -16.67 3.58 -4.65
N ASP A 6 -16.18 4.09 -3.51
CA ASP A 6 -14.76 4.11 -3.17
C ASP A 6 -14.17 2.68 -3.16
N LEU A 7 -14.86 1.76 -2.48
CA LEU A 7 -14.48 0.34 -2.45
C LEU A 7 -14.50 -0.31 -3.84
N ARG A 8 -15.53 -0.04 -4.66
CA ARG A 8 -15.60 -0.56 -6.04
C ARG A 8 -14.44 -0.10 -6.91
N VAL A 9 -13.98 1.14 -6.76
CA VAL A 9 -12.81 1.65 -7.49
C VAL A 9 -11.54 0.89 -7.09
N ARG A 10 -11.35 0.65 -5.78
CA ARG A 10 -10.18 -0.08 -5.24
C ARG A 10 -10.15 -1.52 -5.68
N GLU A 11 -11.27 -2.22 -5.57
CA GLU A 11 -11.42 -3.61 -6.01
C GLU A 11 -11.19 -3.75 -7.52
N ALA A 12 -11.75 -2.82 -8.32
CA ALA A 12 -11.56 -2.81 -9.76
C ALA A 12 -10.09 -2.56 -10.16
N ALA A 13 -9.37 -1.72 -9.41
CA ALA A 13 -7.95 -1.47 -9.63
C ALA A 13 -7.09 -2.71 -9.36
N MET A 14 -7.34 -3.41 -8.25
CA MET A 14 -6.65 -4.66 -7.89
C MET A 14 -6.95 -5.76 -8.90
N SER A 15 -8.23 -5.97 -9.23
CA SER A 15 -8.65 -6.93 -10.26
C SER A 15 -8.06 -6.60 -11.64
N TRP A 16 -7.85 -5.32 -11.94
CA TRP A 16 -7.20 -4.90 -13.17
C TRP A 16 -5.71 -5.25 -13.16
N LEU A 17 -5.01 -5.04 -12.03
CA LEU A 17 -3.61 -5.45 -11.85
C LEU A 17 -3.44 -6.96 -12.02
N ASP A 18 -4.37 -7.78 -11.52
CA ASP A 18 -4.34 -9.23 -11.74
C ASP A 18 -4.34 -9.58 -13.24
N ARG A 19 -5.15 -8.87 -14.03
CA ARG A 19 -5.27 -9.12 -15.48
C ARG A 19 -4.09 -8.61 -16.30
N VAL A 20 -3.54 -7.44 -15.96
CA VAL A 20 -2.49 -6.79 -16.78
C VAL A 20 -1.07 -7.05 -16.30
N GLY A 21 -0.91 -7.36 -15.01
CA GLY A 21 0.36 -7.66 -14.37
C GLY A 21 0.62 -9.17 -14.26
N GLY A 22 -0.43 -9.99 -14.23
CA GLY A 22 -0.34 -11.43 -13.94
C GLY A 22 -0.66 -11.79 -12.48
N GLY A 23 -0.74 -10.79 -11.60
CA GLY A 23 -1.11 -10.96 -10.20
C GLY A 23 -0.34 -10.02 -9.27
N THR A 24 -0.39 -10.34 -7.98
CA THR A 24 0.47 -9.75 -6.95
C THR A 24 1.88 -10.29 -7.09
N GLY A 25 2.90 -9.41 -6.99
CA GLY A 25 4.30 -9.81 -7.10
C GLY A 25 4.91 -9.66 -8.50
N ASP A 26 4.09 -9.54 -9.54
CA ASP A 26 4.59 -9.37 -10.90
C ASP A 26 5.04 -7.94 -11.20
N VAL A 27 6.11 -7.81 -11.98
CA VAL A 27 6.71 -6.52 -12.29
C VAL A 27 5.93 -5.81 -13.40
N VAL A 28 5.48 -4.59 -13.10
CA VAL A 28 4.68 -3.74 -14.00
C VAL A 28 5.35 -2.40 -14.30
N PHE A 29 5.18 -1.91 -15.53
CA PHE A 29 5.72 -0.62 -15.95
C PHE A 29 4.89 0.55 -15.45
N TYR A 30 5.56 1.63 -15.07
CA TYR A 30 4.96 2.93 -14.74
C TYR A 30 3.89 3.36 -15.77
N LYS A 31 4.20 3.21 -17.06
CA LYS A 31 3.31 3.62 -18.15
C LYS A 31 1.96 2.91 -18.05
N LEU A 32 1.96 1.60 -17.77
CA LEU A 32 0.74 0.81 -17.60
C LEU A 32 -0.06 1.30 -16.38
N LEU A 33 0.60 1.52 -15.24
CA LEU A 33 -0.06 2.01 -14.01
C LEU A 33 -0.77 3.36 -14.18
N SER A 34 -0.38 4.15 -15.17
CA SER A 34 -1.03 5.41 -15.50
C SER A 34 -2.32 5.27 -16.32
N THR A 35 -2.65 4.08 -16.85
CA THR A 35 -3.77 3.86 -17.79
C THR A 35 -4.99 3.17 -17.19
N PHE A 36 -5.05 2.95 -15.87
CA PHE A 36 -6.25 2.38 -15.26
C PHE A 36 -7.47 3.29 -15.48
N VAL A 37 -8.59 2.67 -15.86
CA VAL A 37 -9.87 3.34 -16.12
C VAL A 37 -10.96 2.66 -15.31
N PHE A 38 -11.79 3.47 -14.65
CA PHE A 38 -12.98 3.02 -13.93
C PHE A 38 -14.18 3.86 -14.36
N GLU A 39 -15.25 3.20 -14.85
CA GLU A 39 -16.49 3.86 -15.30
C GLU A 39 -16.24 5.03 -16.28
N GLY A 40 -15.30 4.85 -17.21
CA GLY A 40 -14.96 5.85 -18.23
C GLY A 40 -14.01 6.97 -17.77
N GLU A 41 -13.64 7.01 -16.49
CA GLU A 41 -12.67 7.96 -15.95
C GLU A 41 -11.29 7.30 -15.82
N GLN A 42 -10.24 7.97 -16.33
CA GLN A 42 -8.87 7.53 -16.12
C GLN A 42 -8.40 7.90 -14.71
N ILE A 43 -8.06 6.89 -13.92
CA ILE A 43 -7.61 7.02 -12.53
C ILE A 43 -6.21 6.42 -12.41
N PRO A 44 -5.13 7.20 -12.65
CA PRO A 44 -3.77 6.67 -12.50
C PRO A 44 -3.54 6.07 -11.11
N LEU A 45 -3.03 4.84 -11.07
CA LEU A 45 -2.77 4.12 -9.83
C LEU A 45 -1.56 4.66 -9.08
N ILE A 46 -0.70 5.44 -9.73
CA ILE A 46 0.55 5.95 -9.17
C ILE A 46 0.72 7.43 -9.49
N ASP A 47 1.38 8.18 -8.60
CA ASP A 47 1.78 9.57 -8.84
C ASP A 47 3.22 9.63 -9.40
N ARG A 48 3.54 10.62 -10.24
CA ARG A 48 4.91 10.80 -10.78
C ARG A 48 5.88 11.24 -9.69
N GLN A 49 5.45 12.19 -8.87
CA GLN A 49 6.30 12.95 -7.96
C GLN A 49 6.17 12.47 -6.52
N ARG A 50 4.97 12.06 -6.10
CA ARG A 50 4.66 11.74 -4.70
C ARG A 50 4.72 10.24 -4.43
N GLY A 51 5.16 9.88 -3.22
CA GLY A 51 5.07 8.51 -2.73
C GLY A 51 3.62 8.12 -2.39
N ILE A 52 2.78 9.07 -1.99
CA ILE A 52 1.40 8.81 -1.60
C ILE A 52 0.47 9.32 -2.70
N ARG A 53 -0.35 8.43 -3.27
CA ARG A 53 -1.34 8.78 -4.30
C ARG A 53 -2.69 9.02 -3.67
N ARG A 54 -3.22 10.23 -3.84
CA ARG A 54 -4.61 10.59 -3.51
C ARG A 54 -5.41 10.81 -4.77
N VAL A 55 -6.64 10.31 -4.81
CA VAL A 55 -7.59 10.59 -5.89
C VAL A 55 -8.70 11.46 -5.31
N ARG A 56 -9.06 12.55 -5.99
CA ARG A 56 -10.04 13.54 -5.48
C ARG A 56 -11.39 12.90 -5.13
N SER A 57 -11.79 11.87 -5.88
CA SER A 57 -13.03 11.14 -5.69
C SER A 57 -13.00 10.19 -4.49
N LEU A 58 -11.83 9.79 -3.98
CA LEU A 58 -11.68 8.80 -2.92
C LEU A 58 -11.45 9.44 -1.54
N SER A 59 -11.83 8.72 -0.50
CA SER A 59 -11.90 9.21 0.89
C SER A 59 -10.56 9.14 1.63
N GLY A 60 -9.58 8.42 1.08
CA GLY A 60 -8.24 8.26 1.67
C GLY A 60 -7.18 8.01 0.59
N ALA A 61 -5.97 7.65 1.02
CA ALA A 61 -4.90 7.26 0.12
C ALA A 61 -5.35 6.07 -0.75
N PHE A 62 -4.99 6.11 -2.02
CA PHE A 62 -5.35 5.08 -3.00
C PHE A 62 -4.23 4.06 -3.16
N SER A 63 -3.00 4.55 -3.23
CA SER A 63 -1.80 3.74 -3.26
C SER A 63 -0.63 4.47 -2.61
N ILE A 64 0.39 3.69 -2.28
CA ILE A 64 1.69 4.18 -1.83
C ILE A 64 2.79 3.63 -2.74
N ARG A 65 3.90 4.34 -2.84
CA ARG A 65 5.04 4.01 -3.69
C ARG A 65 6.33 4.21 -2.94
N THR A 66 7.19 3.21 -3.04
CA THR A 66 8.58 3.29 -2.60
C THR A 66 9.48 3.33 -3.82
N THR A 67 10.40 4.29 -3.86
CA THR A 67 11.33 4.42 -4.98
C THR A 67 12.40 3.35 -4.90
N TYR A 68 12.76 2.80 -6.05
CA TYR A 68 13.90 1.90 -6.17
C TYR A 68 15.15 2.55 -5.58
N THR A 69 15.82 1.80 -4.70
CA THR A 69 17.12 2.18 -4.15
C THR A 69 18.15 1.16 -4.64
N PRO A 70 19.22 1.59 -5.33
CA PRO A 70 20.22 0.67 -5.88
C PRO A 70 20.88 -0.17 -4.78
N PRO A 71 21.39 -1.38 -5.07
CA PRO A 71 22.06 -2.27 -4.10
C PRO A 71 23.27 -1.65 -3.39
N SER A 72 23.86 -0.60 -3.96
CA SER A 72 24.95 0.18 -3.34
C SER A 72 24.46 1.13 -2.23
N ARG A 73 23.16 1.16 -1.97
CA ARG A 73 22.50 1.86 -0.87
C ARG A 73 21.59 0.87 -0.14
N VAL A 74 21.55 0.97 1.18
CA VAL A 74 20.55 0.26 1.99
C VAL A 74 19.17 0.60 1.43
N ALA A 75 18.38 -0.40 1.04
CA ALA A 75 17.02 -0.12 0.62
C ALA A 75 16.30 0.55 1.80
N PRO A 76 15.53 1.65 1.61
CA PRO A 76 14.85 2.32 2.71
C PRO A 76 13.81 1.44 3.43
N TYR A 77 13.63 0.20 2.96
CA TYR A 77 12.69 -0.81 3.45
C TYR A 77 13.33 -2.19 3.63
N ASP A 78 14.67 -2.29 3.60
CA ASP A 78 15.33 -3.45 4.22
C ASP A 78 15.12 -3.29 5.73
N ASP A 79 14.09 -3.96 6.24
CA ASP A 79 13.90 -4.30 7.64
C ASP A 79 13.74 -3.13 8.62
N VAL A 80 12.60 -2.42 8.54
CA VAL A 80 11.95 -2.00 9.80
C VAL A 80 10.65 -2.77 9.93
N GLU A 81 10.78 -4.10 9.89
CA GLU A 81 9.87 -4.94 10.63
C GLU A 81 9.91 -4.42 12.08
N GLY A 82 8.80 -3.88 12.56
CA GLY A 82 8.72 -3.53 13.96
C GLY A 82 8.92 -4.79 14.80
N VAL A 83 9.12 -4.62 16.11
CA VAL A 83 9.11 -5.76 17.05
C VAL A 83 7.82 -6.60 16.98
N ASP A 84 6.79 -6.09 16.30
CA ASP A 84 5.48 -6.68 16.07
C ASP A 84 5.35 -7.45 14.74
N GLY A 85 6.40 -7.53 13.92
CA GLY A 85 6.36 -8.25 12.64
C GLY A 85 5.79 -7.44 11.46
N LEU A 86 5.53 -6.14 11.64
CA LEU A 86 4.86 -5.32 10.62
C LEU A 86 5.75 -4.25 10.00
N LEU A 87 5.39 -3.85 8.78
CA LEU A 87 6.14 -2.85 8.04
C LEU A 87 5.73 -1.43 8.42
N ARG A 88 6.71 -0.52 8.41
CA ARG A 88 6.45 0.93 8.56
C ARG A 88 6.65 1.65 7.24
N TYR A 89 5.68 2.51 6.90
CA TYR A 89 5.78 3.42 5.75
C TYR A 89 5.90 4.86 6.25
N LYS A 90 6.95 5.56 5.79
CA LYS A 90 7.22 6.95 6.20
C LYS A 90 6.25 7.92 5.54
N TYR A 91 5.81 8.90 6.32
CA TYR A 91 5.11 10.06 5.82
C TYR A 91 5.90 10.81 4.75
N GLN A 92 5.17 11.54 3.91
CA GLN A 92 5.77 12.49 2.99
C GLN A 92 6.20 13.74 3.77
N GLY A 93 7.50 14.04 3.74
CA GLY A 93 8.08 15.21 4.41
C GLY A 93 7.99 15.14 5.93
N THR A 94 8.06 16.30 6.59
CA THR A 94 8.10 16.42 8.05
C THR A 94 6.83 16.99 8.66
N ASN A 95 5.85 17.38 7.84
CA ASN A 95 4.56 17.88 8.31
C ASN A 95 3.54 16.72 8.40
N PRO A 96 3.16 16.27 9.60
CA PRO A 96 2.18 15.19 9.77
C PRO A 96 0.78 15.55 9.26
N ASP A 97 0.47 16.84 9.11
CA ASP A 97 -0.83 17.33 8.65
C ASP A 97 -0.83 17.69 7.16
N SER A 98 0.20 17.27 6.43
CA SER A 98 0.19 17.40 4.97
C SER A 98 -1.01 16.63 4.37
N PRO A 99 -1.63 17.11 3.28
CA PRO A 99 -2.79 16.44 2.69
C PRO A 99 -2.56 14.97 2.35
N ASP A 100 -1.33 14.60 2.00
CA ASP A 100 -0.92 13.24 1.68
C ASP A 100 -0.91 12.35 2.93
N ASN A 101 -0.35 12.84 4.03
CA ASN A 101 -0.29 12.10 5.31
C ASN A 101 -1.68 11.98 5.95
N VAL A 102 -2.49 13.04 5.89
CA VAL A 102 -3.91 13.00 6.30
C VAL A 102 -4.68 11.94 5.52
N ALA A 103 -4.38 11.73 4.23
CA ALA A 103 -5.06 10.69 3.47
C ALA A 103 -4.65 9.26 3.85
N LEU A 104 -3.41 9.05 4.32
CA LEU A 104 -3.03 7.77 4.93
C LEU A 104 -3.83 7.53 6.22
N ARG A 105 -3.93 8.55 7.07
CA ARG A 105 -4.74 8.49 8.30
C ARG A 105 -6.20 8.19 8.03
N LYS A 106 -6.80 8.84 7.02
CA LYS A 106 -8.16 8.51 6.58
C LYS A 106 -8.30 7.07 6.07
N ALA A 107 -7.29 6.54 5.38
CA ALA A 107 -7.30 5.14 4.95
C ALA A 107 -7.26 4.17 6.15
N TYR A 108 -6.54 4.52 7.21
CA TYR A 108 -6.56 3.81 8.49
C TYR A 108 -7.94 3.90 9.17
N GLU A 109 -8.46 5.12 9.39
CA GLU A 109 -9.75 5.35 10.06
C GLU A 109 -10.91 4.62 9.37
N LEU A 110 -10.92 4.63 8.03
CA LEU A 110 -11.95 4.01 7.20
C LEU A 110 -11.63 2.56 6.81
N GLN A 111 -10.51 2.02 7.28
CA GLN A 111 -10.06 0.65 7.01
C GLN A 111 -10.03 0.31 5.51
N LEU A 112 -9.60 1.27 4.69
CA LEU A 112 -9.61 1.15 3.23
C LEU A 112 -8.42 0.32 2.74
N PRO A 113 -8.60 -0.61 1.80
CA PRO A 113 -7.50 -1.34 1.19
C PRO A 113 -6.73 -0.43 0.23
N LEU A 114 -5.40 -0.56 0.20
CA LEU A 114 -4.51 0.19 -0.68
C LEU A 114 -3.67 -0.78 -1.54
N ILE A 115 -2.95 -0.19 -2.50
CA ILE A 115 -1.91 -0.86 -3.28
C ILE A 115 -0.56 -0.25 -2.92
N TRP A 116 0.45 -1.08 -2.67
CA TRP A 116 1.84 -0.64 -2.50
C TRP A 116 2.66 -1.00 -3.74
N PHE A 117 3.15 0.02 -4.44
CA PHE A 117 4.09 -0.13 -5.54
C PHE A 117 5.54 -0.05 -5.05
N VAL A 118 6.21 -1.20 -4.96
CA VAL A 118 7.62 -1.30 -4.59
C VAL A 118 8.47 -1.12 -5.84
N GLY A 119 9.33 -0.10 -5.89
CA GLY A 119 10.21 0.13 -7.03
C GLY A 119 11.34 -0.90 -7.09
N ILE A 120 11.37 -1.71 -8.15
CA ILE A 120 12.42 -2.73 -8.38
C ILE A 120 13.49 -2.21 -9.35
N LYS A 121 13.13 -1.29 -10.23
CA LYS A 121 14.03 -0.54 -11.12
C LYS A 121 13.34 0.76 -11.52
N SER A 122 14.10 1.73 -12.06
CA SER A 122 13.49 2.96 -12.59
C SER A 122 12.34 2.65 -13.57
N GLY A 123 11.13 3.08 -13.23
CA GLY A 123 9.93 2.87 -14.04
C GLY A 123 9.31 1.47 -13.95
N LEU A 124 9.84 0.58 -13.11
CA LEU A 124 9.35 -0.78 -12.88
C LEU A 124 9.00 -0.98 -11.41
N TYR A 125 7.80 -1.49 -11.19
CA TYR A 125 7.23 -1.64 -9.85
C TYR A 125 6.69 -3.04 -9.66
N GLN A 126 6.83 -3.56 -8.46
CA GLN A 126 6.12 -4.73 -7.97
C GLN A 126 4.93 -4.25 -7.15
N PRO A 127 3.68 -4.55 -7.55
CA PRO A 127 2.50 -4.20 -6.79
C PRO A 127 2.23 -5.25 -5.71
N VAL A 128 1.99 -4.77 -4.49
CA VAL A 128 1.56 -5.56 -3.35
C VAL A 128 0.17 -5.08 -2.94
N TYR A 129 -0.81 -5.98 -2.98
CA TYR A 129 -2.21 -5.66 -2.66
C TYR A 129 -3.02 -6.93 -2.33
N PRO A 130 -4.17 -6.78 -1.64
CA PRO A 130 -4.52 -5.61 -0.85
C PRO A 130 -3.57 -5.44 0.36
N ILE A 131 -3.28 -4.19 0.71
CA ILE A 131 -2.61 -3.82 1.97
C ILE A 131 -3.49 -2.89 2.79
N TRP A 132 -3.24 -2.78 4.09
CA TRP A 132 -3.97 -1.87 4.98
C TRP A 132 -3.04 -1.10 5.89
N ILE A 133 -3.44 0.11 6.23
CA ILE A 133 -2.85 0.82 7.37
C ILE A 133 -3.54 0.31 8.64
N VAL A 134 -2.74 -0.12 9.62
CA VAL A 134 -3.24 -0.71 10.88
C VAL A 134 -2.89 0.11 12.11
N ALA A 135 -1.96 1.06 11.99
CA ALA A 135 -1.72 2.09 13.00
C ALA A 135 -1.19 3.37 12.37
N ASP A 136 -1.47 4.50 13.04
CA ASP A 136 -0.93 5.81 12.72
C ASP A 136 0.04 6.27 13.82
N GLU A 137 1.27 6.64 13.46
CA GLU A 137 2.31 7.06 14.39
C GLU A 137 2.87 8.44 13.98
N PRO A 138 2.08 9.52 14.09
CA PRO A 138 2.47 10.86 13.63
C PRO A 138 3.72 11.39 14.35
N GLN A 139 3.94 11.01 15.61
CA GLN A 139 5.15 11.33 16.37
C GLN A 139 6.43 10.78 15.74
N ASN A 140 6.32 9.68 14.98
CA ASN A 140 7.42 9.01 14.27
C ASN A 140 7.40 9.30 12.77
N LEU A 141 6.45 10.13 12.31
CA LEU A 141 6.18 10.44 10.90
C LEU A 141 6.01 9.17 10.06
N GLN A 142 5.20 8.23 10.54
CA GLN A 142 4.99 6.95 9.86
C GLN A 142 3.62 6.34 10.14
N VAL A 143 3.29 5.34 9.34
CA VAL A 143 2.15 4.44 9.53
C VAL A 143 2.63 2.99 9.53
N VAL A 144 1.88 2.13 10.21
CA VAL A 144 2.13 0.68 10.22
C VAL A 144 1.24 0.01 9.18
N VAL A 145 1.82 -0.88 8.38
CA VAL A 145 1.21 -1.51 7.21
C VAL A 145 1.12 -3.03 7.41
N ALA A 146 -0.08 -3.57 7.16
CA ALA A 146 -0.31 -5.00 7.02
C ALA A 146 -0.41 -5.38 5.53
N LEU A 147 0.32 -6.41 5.11
CA LEU A 147 0.41 -6.89 3.73
C LEU A 147 -0.64 -7.94 3.36
N ASP A 148 -1.40 -8.43 4.34
CA ASP A 148 -2.53 -9.32 4.11
C ASP A 148 -3.59 -9.23 5.22
N GLU A 149 -4.75 -9.83 4.95
CA GLU A 149 -5.89 -9.85 5.86
C GLU A 149 -5.55 -10.55 7.19
N SER A 150 -4.66 -11.54 7.19
CA SER A 150 -4.30 -12.27 8.41
C SER A 150 -3.47 -11.40 9.36
N GLN A 151 -2.47 -10.67 8.84
CA GLN A 151 -1.72 -9.66 9.58
C GLN A 151 -2.63 -8.54 10.11
N ARG A 152 -3.59 -8.11 9.27
CA ARG A 152 -4.57 -7.10 9.67
C ARG A 152 -5.43 -7.58 10.84
N LEU A 153 -5.99 -8.79 10.75
CA LEU A 153 -6.83 -9.36 11.81
C LEU A 153 -6.06 -9.59 13.11
N LEU A 154 -4.78 -9.98 13.03
CA LEU A 154 -3.88 -10.12 14.19
C LEU A 154 -3.72 -8.82 14.96
N GLN A 155 -3.52 -7.70 14.26
CA GLN A 155 -3.41 -6.39 14.92
C GLN A 155 -4.72 -5.90 15.50
N LEU A 156 -5.84 -6.24 14.88
CA LEU A 156 -7.17 -5.94 15.42
C LEU A 156 -7.53 -6.84 16.61
N GLY A 157 -6.66 -7.77 17.02
CA GLY A 157 -6.87 -8.66 18.18
C GLY A 157 -7.85 -9.80 17.93
N ASN A 158 -8.17 -10.09 16.67
CA ASN A 158 -9.33 -10.91 16.28
C ASN A 158 -8.99 -12.37 15.89
N VAL A 159 -7.88 -12.95 16.38
CA VAL A 159 -7.40 -14.25 15.86
C VAL A 159 -6.60 -15.06 16.88
N SER A 160 -6.59 -16.38 16.68
CA SER A 160 -5.92 -17.40 17.51
C SER A 160 -4.40 -17.48 17.28
N GLU A 161 -3.65 -18.11 18.20
CA GLU A 161 -2.18 -18.25 18.09
C GLU A 161 -1.71 -19.01 16.83
N GLU A 162 -2.51 -19.95 16.31
CA GLU A 162 -2.19 -20.69 15.09
C GLU A 162 -2.26 -19.79 13.84
N GLN A 163 -3.23 -18.87 13.81
CA GLN A 163 -3.36 -17.88 12.75
C GLN A 163 -2.22 -16.86 12.78
N ARG A 164 -1.65 -16.58 13.97
CA ARG A 164 -0.46 -15.73 14.14
C ARG A 164 0.77 -16.32 13.45
N ARG A 165 1.07 -17.59 13.73
CA ARG A 165 2.22 -18.30 13.13
C ARG A 165 2.07 -18.46 11.61
N TYR A 166 0.85 -18.64 11.12
CA TYR A 166 0.57 -18.72 9.69
C TYR A 166 0.85 -17.37 8.98
N ALA A 167 0.36 -16.26 9.53
CA ALA A 167 0.59 -14.92 8.95
C ALA A 167 2.08 -14.56 8.85
N GLU A 168 2.86 -14.87 9.90
CA GLU A 168 4.32 -14.67 9.90
C GLU A 168 5.01 -15.44 8.77
N SER A 169 4.54 -16.66 8.46
CA SER A 169 5.12 -17.48 7.39
C SER A 169 4.79 -16.99 5.97
N VAL A 170 3.57 -16.52 5.73
CA VAL A 170 3.10 -16.02 4.42
C VAL A 170 3.80 -14.72 4.02
N THR A 171 4.11 -13.89 5.02
CA THR A 171 4.79 -12.59 4.84
C THR A 171 6.16 -12.74 4.19
N LYS A 172 6.97 -13.70 4.66
CA LYS A 172 8.30 -13.97 4.11
C LYS A 172 8.27 -14.44 2.66
N VAL A 173 7.21 -15.15 2.26
CA VAL A 173 7.09 -15.71 0.90
C VAL A 173 6.72 -14.62 -0.13
N ARG A 174 6.00 -13.56 0.26
CA ARG A 174 5.54 -12.50 -0.66
C ARG A 174 6.58 -11.41 -0.93
N LEU A 175 7.60 -11.32 -0.08
CA LEU A 175 8.69 -10.34 -0.16
C LEU A 175 10.00 -10.98 -0.68
N HIS A 176 9.98 -12.23 -1.12
CA HIS A 176 11.13 -12.97 -1.67
C HIS A 176 10.92 -13.34 -3.14
#